data_AF-A0A1W6LMD3-F1
#
_entry.id   AF-A0A1W6LMD3-F1
#
_cell.length_a   1.000
_cell.length_b   1.000
_cell.length_c   1.000
_cell.angle_alpha   90.00
_cell.angle_beta   90.00
_cell.angle_gamma   90.00
#
_symmetry.space_group_name_H-M   'P 1'
#
loop_
_entity.id
_entity.type
_entity.pdbx_description
1 polymer ?
#
loop_
_entity_poly.entity_id
_entity_poly.type
_entity_poly.pdbx_seq_one_letter_code
_entity_poly.pdbx_strand_id
1 'polypeptide(L)'
;MKRAVFYLAVCTILASASFAVYQENFGNGSNQFTISFVDISGDASSANGTNIGEGKTFSDPGYQYRMGTREITNAQWDKFKADYGQVTGDPSSAYDSDPEMGTNAPTGRVSWYEAAQFVNYLNTSKGHQAAYKFTGTQGTSNYALDTWSTAEAAGGTNLYRHKDAQFFLPTEDEWVKAAYWNGSSIQTYATKDGSVPEAGVDTNYNDANPDTWDAGSGAEELNGTYDMMGNVFEWMESPFSDQNTAADSERVYRGGSYYNGADVLASSDRRDMSPYGEYGDIGFRVGTVPEPATMALLGIGGLFIRRRRAR
;
A
#
# COMPACT_ATOMS: atom_id res chain seq x y z
N MET A 1 -26.35 -43.13 -45.63
CA MET A 1 -25.64 -43.43 -44.36
C MET A 1 -24.24 -42.84 -44.42
N LYS A 2 -24.01 -41.68 -43.82
CA LYS A 2 -22.68 -41.10 -43.62
C LYS A 2 -22.59 -40.67 -42.16
N ARG A 3 -21.72 -41.35 -41.40
CA ARG A 3 -21.47 -41.10 -39.97
C ARG A 3 -20.52 -39.90 -39.84
N ALA A 4 -20.96 -38.83 -39.20
CA ALA A 4 -20.08 -37.73 -38.82
C ALA A 4 -19.44 -38.08 -37.46
N VAL A 5 -18.11 -38.19 -37.44
CA VAL A 5 -17.30 -38.34 -36.24
C VAL A 5 -16.94 -36.92 -35.78
N PHE A 6 -17.40 -36.53 -34.60
CA PHE A 6 -16.99 -35.28 -33.96
C PHE A 6 -15.70 -35.52 -33.16
N TYR A 7 -14.62 -34.86 -33.55
CA TYR A 7 -13.39 -34.77 -32.76
C TYR A 7 -13.60 -33.72 -31.67
N LEU A 8 -13.50 -34.14 -30.41
CA LEU A 8 -13.49 -33.24 -29.26
C LEU A 8 -12.07 -32.68 -29.11
N ALA A 9 -11.86 -31.43 -29.49
CA ALA A 9 -10.61 -30.73 -29.21
C ALA A 9 -10.57 -30.33 -27.73
N VAL A 10 -9.70 -30.97 -26.97
CA VAL A 10 -9.38 -30.58 -25.59
C VAL A 10 -8.44 -29.38 -25.67
N CYS A 11 -8.95 -28.18 -25.42
CA CYS A 11 -8.12 -26.99 -25.21
C CYS A 11 -7.53 -27.05 -23.80
N THR A 12 -6.26 -27.41 -23.68
CA THR A 12 -5.47 -27.17 -22.48
C THR A 12 -5.25 -25.66 -22.33
N ILE A 13 -5.95 -25.04 -21.40
CA ILE A 13 -5.68 -23.67 -20.96
C ILE A 13 -4.45 -23.73 -20.07
N LEU A 14 -3.29 -23.31 -20.60
CA LEU A 14 -2.17 -22.88 -19.77
C LEU A 14 -2.61 -21.57 -19.10
N ALA A 15 -3.09 -21.66 -17.85
CA ALA A 15 -3.32 -20.50 -17.03
C ALA A 15 -1.95 -19.96 -16.60
N SER A 16 -1.39 -19.01 -17.35
CA SER A 16 -0.47 -18.06 -16.76
C SER A 16 -1.24 -17.32 -15.67
N ALA A 17 -0.83 -17.45 -14.42
CA ALA A 17 -1.41 -16.70 -13.31
C ALA A 17 -1.07 -15.22 -13.50
N SER A 18 -1.85 -14.51 -14.31
CA SER A 18 -1.84 -13.05 -14.32
C SER A 18 -2.45 -12.60 -12.99
N PHE A 19 -1.69 -11.91 -12.15
CA PHE A 19 -2.24 -11.21 -11.00
C PHE A 19 -3.31 -10.25 -11.51
N ALA A 20 -4.56 -10.39 -11.04
CA ALA A 20 -5.63 -9.51 -11.46
C ALA A 20 -5.35 -8.12 -10.88
N VAL A 21 -5.05 -7.15 -11.75
CA VAL A 21 -4.89 -5.75 -11.33
C VAL A 21 -6.27 -5.17 -11.05
N TYR A 22 -6.49 -4.77 -9.80
CA TYR A 22 -7.67 -4.03 -9.36
C TYR A 22 -7.39 -2.53 -9.47
N GLN A 23 -8.35 -1.76 -9.96
CA GLN A 23 -8.21 -0.30 -10.06
C GLN A 23 -9.35 0.39 -9.34
N GLU A 24 -9.01 1.40 -8.54
CA GLU A 24 -9.98 2.24 -7.85
C GLU A 24 -9.78 3.71 -8.27
N ASN A 25 -10.88 4.37 -8.61
CA ASN A 25 -10.88 5.79 -9.00
C ASN A 25 -11.28 6.68 -7.83
N PHE A 26 -10.50 7.70 -7.53
CA PHE A 26 -10.77 8.69 -6.49
C PHE A 26 -10.88 10.09 -7.10
N GLY A 27 -11.37 11.03 -6.30
CA GLY A 27 -11.59 12.41 -6.72
C GLY A 27 -12.74 12.61 -7.69
N ASN A 28 -12.99 13.87 -8.03
CA ASN A 28 -14.12 14.28 -8.86
C ASN A 28 -13.71 15.22 -9.99
N GLY A 29 -14.43 15.18 -11.11
CA GLY A 29 -14.21 16.09 -12.23
C GLY A 29 -12.78 16.05 -12.76
N SER A 30 -12.11 17.20 -12.81
CA SER A 30 -10.71 17.32 -13.27
C SER A 30 -9.69 16.70 -12.32
N ASN A 31 -10.08 16.45 -11.06
CA ASN A 31 -9.19 15.97 -10.01
C ASN A 31 -9.30 14.45 -9.82
N GLN A 32 -9.88 13.74 -10.79
CA GLN A 32 -9.96 12.29 -10.74
C GLN A 32 -8.58 11.64 -10.93
N PHE A 33 -8.27 10.63 -10.12
CA PHE A 33 -7.08 9.79 -10.25
C PHE A 33 -7.39 8.33 -9.95
N THR A 34 -6.50 7.43 -10.38
CA THR A 34 -6.66 5.98 -10.20
C THR A 34 -5.49 5.44 -9.39
N ILE A 35 -5.77 4.53 -8.45
CA ILE A 35 -4.77 3.69 -7.81
C ILE A 35 -4.98 2.25 -8.29
N SER A 36 -3.90 1.63 -8.76
CA SER A 36 -3.89 0.21 -9.15
C SER A 36 -3.36 -0.64 -7.99
N PHE A 37 -3.94 -1.81 -7.79
CA PHE A 37 -3.61 -2.74 -6.72
C PHE A 37 -3.46 -4.16 -7.27
N VAL A 38 -2.60 -4.95 -6.61
CA VAL A 38 -2.45 -6.39 -6.82
C VAL A 38 -2.91 -7.17 -5.59
N ASP A 39 -3.55 -8.32 -5.79
CA ASP A 39 -3.94 -9.21 -4.70
C ASP A 39 -2.69 -9.82 -4.05
N ILE A 40 -2.52 -9.59 -2.74
CA ILE A 40 -1.54 -10.28 -1.92
C ILE A 40 -2.27 -11.38 -1.15
N SER A 41 -2.09 -12.61 -1.63
CA SER A 41 -2.78 -13.79 -1.15
C SER A 41 -1.79 -14.88 -0.73
N GLY A 42 -2.31 -15.95 -0.14
CA GLY A 42 -1.50 -17.08 0.30
C GLY A 42 -1.13 -17.02 1.79
N ASP A 43 -0.93 -18.20 2.35
CA ASP A 43 -0.58 -18.42 3.76
C ASP A 43 0.95 -18.31 3.91
N ALA A 44 1.40 -17.22 4.54
CA ALA A 44 2.83 -16.97 4.77
C ALA A 44 3.27 -17.41 6.17
N SER A 45 2.45 -18.15 6.92
CA SER A 45 2.76 -18.61 8.28
C SER A 45 4.03 -19.45 8.38
N SER A 46 4.43 -20.10 7.28
CA SER A 46 5.72 -20.81 7.15
C SER A 46 6.94 -19.90 7.30
N ALA A 47 6.79 -18.61 7.07
CA ALA A 47 7.84 -17.61 7.20
C ALA A 47 7.83 -16.87 8.55
N ASN A 48 6.88 -17.17 9.44
CA ASN A 48 6.79 -16.54 10.77
C ASN A 48 8.09 -16.72 11.57
N GLY A 49 8.51 -15.66 12.25
CA GLY A 49 9.75 -15.66 13.03
C GLY A 49 11.01 -15.34 12.21
N THR A 50 10.89 -15.16 10.89
CA THR A 50 12.01 -14.69 10.06
C THR A 50 12.44 -13.30 10.52
N ASN A 51 13.74 -13.09 10.77
CA ASN A 51 14.24 -11.77 11.11
C ASN A 51 14.10 -10.81 9.91
N ILE A 52 13.47 -9.67 10.16
CA ILE A 52 13.26 -8.61 9.16
C ILE A 52 13.88 -7.30 9.63
N GLY A 53 14.98 -7.36 10.37
CA GLY A 53 15.74 -6.20 10.84
C GLY A 53 15.56 -5.88 12.31
N GLU A 54 16.65 -5.47 12.96
CA GLU A 54 16.70 -4.87 14.31
C GLU A 54 15.87 -5.60 15.39
N GLY A 55 15.87 -6.93 15.33
CA GLY A 55 15.14 -7.78 16.28
C GLY A 55 13.65 -7.95 15.99
N LYS A 56 13.07 -7.22 15.02
CA LYS A 56 11.73 -7.48 14.50
C LYS A 56 11.72 -8.79 13.71
N THR A 57 10.70 -9.60 13.96
CA THR A 57 10.45 -10.84 13.21
C THR A 57 9.13 -10.73 12.45
N PHE A 58 9.11 -11.25 11.23
CA PHE A 58 7.92 -11.32 10.40
C PHE A 58 6.81 -12.12 11.08
N SER A 59 5.59 -11.60 11.00
CA SER A 59 4.36 -12.30 11.35
C SER A 59 3.37 -12.17 10.20
N ASP A 60 2.95 -13.30 9.62
CA ASP A 60 1.94 -13.32 8.57
C ASP A 60 0.68 -12.57 9.04
N PRO A 61 0.20 -11.58 8.27
CA PRO A 61 -1.03 -10.85 8.61
C PRO A 61 -2.25 -11.77 8.79
N GLY A 62 -2.25 -12.95 8.15
CA GLY A 62 -3.29 -13.97 8.33
C GLY A 62 -4.60 -13.69 7.57
N TYR A 63 -4.57 -12.73 6.65
CA TYR A 63 -5.70 -12.42 5.77
C TYR A 63 -5.23 -11.99 4.37
N GLN A 64 -6.14 -12.05 3.40
CA GLN A 64 -5.90 -11.53 2.05
C GLN A 64 -6.15 -10.03 2.02
N TYR A 65 -5.21 -9.28 1.44
CA TYR A 65 -5.33 -7.86 1.16
C TYR A 65 -4.85 -7.58 -0.27
N ARG A 66 -4.86 -6.31 -0.66
CA ARG A 66 -4.22 -5.84 -1.89
C ARG A 66 -3.21 -4.77 -1.57
N MET A 67 -2.13 -4.74 -2.34
CA MET A 67 -1.10 -3.72 -2.24
C MET A 67 -1.14 -2.83 -3.47
N GLY A 68 -0.98 -1.53 -3.28
CA GLY A 68 -0.77 -0.58 -4.36
C GLY A 68 0.41 -1.05 -5.22
N THR A 69 0.21 -1.10 -6.54
CA THR A 69 1.24 -1.62 -7.45
C THR A 69 2.52 -0.79 -7.47
N ARG A 70 2.41 0.49 -7.05
CA ARG A 70 3.42 1.55 -7.14
C ARG A 70 3.22 2.52 -5.96
N GLU A 71 4.19 3.37 -5.70
CA GLU A 71 4.07 4.50 -4.79
C GLU A 71 3.01 5.50 -5.26
N ILE A 72 2.53 6.34 -4.34
CA ILE A 72 1.65 7.45 -4.68
C ILE A 72 2.46 8.53 -5.39
N THR A 73 2.04 8.91 -6.59
CA THR A 73 2.72 9.90 -7.45
C THR A 73 2.34 11.34 -7.13
N ASN A 74 3.20 12.30 -7.48
CA ASN A 74 2.89 13.73 -7.30
C ASN A 74 1.59 14.14 -8.01
N ALA A 75 1.29 13.58 -9.19
CA ALA A 75 0.03 13.83 -9.88
C ALA A 75 -1.21 13.36 -9.10
N GLN A 76 -1.12 12.24 -8.38
CA GLN A 76 -2.20 11.78 -7.50
C GLN A 76 -2.29 12.65 -6.26
N TRP A 77 -1.15 13.05 -5.69
CA TRP A 77 -1.08 13.95 -4.54
C TRP A 77 -1.69 15.33 -4.83
N ASP A 78 -1.33 15.94 -5.95
CA ASP A 78 -1.84 17.25 -6.37
C ASP A 78 -3.36 17.23 -6.56
N LYS A 79 -3.88 16.15 -7.14
CA LYS A 79 -5.33 15.96 -7.31
C LYS A 79 -6.04 15.76 -5.98
N PHE A 80 -5.42 15.02 -5.06
CA PHE A 80 -5.88 14.94 -3.68
C PHE A 80 -5.92 16.33 -3.03
N LYS A 81 -4.83 17.10 -3.04
CA LYS A 81 -4.79 18.47 -2.46
C LYS A 81 -5.83 19.39 -3.09
N ALA A 82 -6.05 19.27 -4.41
CA ALA A 82 -7.05 20.06 -5.13
C ALA A 82 -8.50 19.78 -4.67
N ASP A 83 -8.81 18.53 -4.30
CA ASP A 83 -10.13 18.14 -3.79
C ASP A 83 -10.27 18.29 -2.27
N TYR A 84 -9.20 17.99 -1.52
CA TYR A 84 -9.17 17.98 -0.06
C TYR A 84 -9.02 19.37 0.54
N GLY A 85 -8.34 20.27 -0.18
CA GLY A 85 -7.90 21.56 0.33
C GLY A 85 -6.53 21.47 1.01
N GLN A 86 -6.21 22.47 1.84
CA GLN A 86 -4.93 22.52 2.53
C GLN A 86 -4.81 21.37 3.54
N VAL A 87 -3.73 20.59 3.43
CA VAL A 87 -3.38 19.56 4.39
C VAL A 87 -2.69 20.24 5.57
N THR A 88 -3.27 20.15 6.75
CA THR A 88 -2.73 20.79 7.97
C THR A 88 -3.04 19.93 9.19
N GLY A 89 -2.32 20.19 10.28
CA GLY A 89 -2.62 19.59 11.57
C GLY A 89 -1.67 20.04 12.67
N ASP A 90 -1.64 19.25 13.74
CA ASP A 90 -0.76 19.41 14.88
C ASP A 90 0.15 18.17 15.02
N PRO A 91 1.48 18.34 15.17
CA PRO A 91 2.20 19.61 15.12
C PRO A 91 2.25 20.18 13.70
N SER A 92 2.30 21.51 13.57
CA SER A 92 2.34 22.17 12.25
C SER A 92 3.59 21.85 11.43
N SER A 93 4.66 21.38 12.07
CA SER A 93 5.92 20.99 11.44
C SER A 93 5.88 19.62 10.74
N ALA A 94 4.70 18.99 10.68
CA ALA A 94 4.47 17.76 9.91
C ALA A 94 3.67 18.04 8.62
N TYR A 95 3.61 19.32 8.23
CA TYR A 95 2.79 19.86 7.14
C TYR A 95 3.46 21.09 6.52
N ASP A 96 4.78 21.21 6.63
CA ASP A 96 5.51 22.45 6.31
C ASP A 96 6.35 22.37 5.03
N SER A 97 6.29 21.24 4.32
CA SER A 97 6.90 21.03 3.01
C SER A 97 5.87 20.84 1.89
N ASP A 98 6.33 21.01 0.66
CA ASP A 98 5.57 20.65 -0.54
C ASP A 98 6.33 19.58 -1.32
N PRO A 99 5.65 18.58 -1.91
CA PRO A 99 6.27 17.66 -2.85
C PRO A 99 6.67 18.38 -4.14
N GLU A 100 7.93 18.24 -4.57
CA GLU A 100 8.49 18.99 -5.70
C GLU A 100 9.12 18.10 -6.80
N MET A 101 8.80 16.80 -6.84
CA MET A 101 9.39 15.87 -7.81
C MET A 101 8.59 15.82 -9.12
N GLY A 102 9.08 15.05 -10.11
CA GLY A 102 8.40 14.87 -11.40
C GLY A 102 6.93 14.44 -11.27
N THR A 103 6.10 14.80 -12.25
CA THR A 103 4.64 14.58 -12.19
C THR A 103 4.23 13.13 -11.90
N ASN A 104 4.90 12.14 -12.50
CA ASN A 104 4.64 10.72 -12.23
C ASN A 104 5.69 10.09 -11.30
N ALA A 105 6.64 10.87 -10.81
CA ALA A 105 7.57 10.42 -9.77
C ALA A 105 6.81 10.20 -8.45
N PRO A 106 7.32 9.36 -7.54
CA PRO A 106 6.73 9.21 -6.22
C PRO A 106 6.65 10.56 -5.50
N THR A 107 5.63 10.69 -4.68
CA THR A 107 5.47 11.83 -3.78
C THR A 107 6.45 11.64 -2.63
N GLY A 108 7.45 12.52 -2.55
CA GLY A 108 8.32 12.66 -1.38
C GLY A 108 7.97 13.92 -0.59
N ARG A 109 8.71 14.20 0.48
CA ARG A 109 8.47 15.34 1.40
C ARG A 109 7.07 15.34 2.00
N VAL A 110 6.58 14.14 2.33
CA VAL A 110 5.27 13.94 2.95
C VAL A 110 5.48 13.28 4.30
N SER A 111 4.92 13.86 5.34
CA SER A 111 4.95 13.28 6.68
C SER A 111 4.04 12.06 6.77
N TRP A 112 4.23 11.24 7.80
CA TRP A 112 3.32 10.12 8.04
C TRP A 112 1.88 10.60 8.25
N TYR A 113 1.69 11.78 8.87
CA TYR A 113 0.35 12.32 9.12
C TYR A 113 -0.34 12.81 7.85
N GLU A 114 0.40 13.39 6.93
CA GLU A 114 -0.14 13.78 5.63
C GLU A 114 -0.53 12.54 4.81
N ALA A 115 0.30 11.50 4.79
CA ALA A 115 -0.02 10.23 4.16
C ALA A 115 -1.27 9.58 4.80
N ALA A 116 -1.42 9.67 6.13
CA ALA A 116 -2.61 9.23 6.85
C ALA A 116 -3.88 10.05 6.47
N GLN A 117 -3.76 11.37 6.29
CA GLN A 117 -4.88 12.20 5.83
C GLN A 117 -5.27 11.86 4.38
N PHE A 118 -4.30 11.59 3.50
CA PHE A 118 -4.56 11.08 2.14
C PHE A 118 -5.37 9.78 2.18
N VAL A 119 -4.95 8.81 2.98
CA VAL A 119 -5.68 7.54 3.16
C VAL A 119 -7.08 7.76 3.74
N ASN A 120 -7.25 8.68 4.68
CA ASN A 120 -8.58 9.04 5.20
C ASN A 120 -9.47 9.63 4.11
N TYR A 121 -8.92 10.45 3.22
CA TYR A 121 -9.64 10.95 2.05
C TYR A 121 -10.06 9.81 1.11
N LEU A 122 -9.19 8.82 0.84
CA LEU A 122 -9.57 7.66 0.03
C LEU A 122 -10.78 6.92 0.61
N ASN A 123 -10.77 6.67 1.92
CA ASN A 123 -11.88 6.00 2.60
C ASN A 123 -13.17 6.85 2.58
N THR A 124 -13.09 8.09 3.03
CA THR A 124 -14.28 8.95 3.23
C THR A 124 -14.90 9.41 1.92
N SER A 125 -14.10 9.64 0.86
CA SER A 125 -14.61 9.94 -0.50
C SER A 125 -15.44 8.80 -1.10
N LYS A 126 -15.29 7.59 -0.56
CA LYS A 126 -16.04 6.38 -0.94
C LYS A 126 -17.15 6.03 0.05
N GLY A 127 -17.31 6.81 1.12
CA GLY A 127 -18.29 6.54 2.17
C GLY A 127 -17.86 5.44 3.16
N HIS A 128 -16.57 5.06 3.17
CA HIS A 128 -16.01 4.17 4.18
C HIS A 128 -15.56 4.95 5.43
N GLN A 129 -15.30 4.21 6.50
CA GLN A 129 -14.78 4.77 7.74
C GLN A 129 -13.33 5.24 7.57
N ALA A 130 -13.00 6.40 8.12
CA ALA A 130 -11.62 6.89 8.16
C ALA A 130 -10.71 5.85 8.84
N ALA A 131 -9.54 5.59 8.23
CA ALA A 131 -8.57 4.66 8.78
C ALA A 131 -7.94 5.19 10.06
N TYR A 132 -7.51 6.45 10.05
CA TYR A 132 -6.76 7.09 11.12
C TYR A 132 -7.62 8.10 11.86
N LYS A 133 -7.54 8.09 13.19
CA LYS A 133 -8.36 8.95 14.04
C LYS A 133 -7.70 10.32 14.16
N PHE A 134 -8.12 11.26 13.34
CA PHE A 134 -7.81 12.67 13.58
C PHE A 134 -8.96 13.33 14.33
N THR A 135 -8.61 14.05 15.40
CA THR A 135 -9.54 14.80 16.24
C THR A 135 -9.33 16.29 16.03
N GLY A 136 -10.29 17.14 16.42
CA GLY A 136 -10.25 18.57 16.11
C GLY A 136 -10.98 18.91 14.81
N THR A 137 -10.60 20.01 14.16
CA THR A 137 -11.23 20.50 12.93
C THR A 137 -10.30 20.33 11.75
N GLN A 138 -10.70 19.51 10.78
CA GLN A 138 -9.96 19.29 9.54
C GLN A 138 -9.61 20.61 8.85
N GLY A 139 -8.39 20.72 8.34
CA GLY A 139 -7.87 21.94 7.71
C GLY A 139 -7.50 23.06 8.69
N THR A 140 -7.33 22.74 9.99
CA THR A 140 -6.84 23.69 10.99
C THR A 140 -5.69 23.10 11.83
N SER A 141 -4.98 23.96 12.56
CA SER A 141 -3.83 23.57 13.39
C SER A 141 -4.20 22.84 14.69
N ASN A 142 -5.48 22.57 14.96
CA ASN A 142 -5.88 21.72 16.09
C ASN A 142 -6.26 20.30 15.65
N TYR A 143 -6.06 19.99 14.36
CA TYR A 143 -6.34 18.68 13.79
C TYR A 143 -5.19 17.73 14.11
N ALA A 144 -5.38 16.88 15.12
CA ALA A 144 -4.32 16.07 15.70
C ALA A 144 -4.64 14.58 15.62
N LEU A 145 -3.63 13.75 15.39
CA LEU A 145 -3.76 12.31 15.43
C LEU A 145 -3.99 11.83 16.87
N ASP A 146 -4.93 10.90 17.02
CA ASP A 146 -5.17 10.11 18.22
C ASP A 146 -5.26 8.62 17.83
N THR A 147 -5.38 7.75 18.81
CA THR A 147 -5.58 6.31 18.59
C THR A 147 -7.03 5.90 18.79
N TRP A 148 -7.41 4.84 18.09
CA TRP A 148 -8.68 4.17 18.27
C TRP A 148 -8.70 3.39 19.58
N SER A 149 -9.90 3.23 20.15
CA SER A 149 -10.09 2.29 21.24
C SER A 149 -9.91 0.85 20.72
N THR A 150 -9.61 -0.10 21.62
CA THR A 150 -9.51 -1.53 21.24
C THR A 150 -10.80 -2.08 20.61
N ALA A 151 -11.96 -1.49 20.88
CA ALA A 151 -13.24 -1.88 20.28
C ALA A 151 -13.38 -1.43 18.81
N GLU A 152 -12.68 -0.36 18.44
CA GLU A 152 -12.71 0.25 17.10
C GLU A 152 -11.47 -0.12 16.27
N ALA A 153 -10.39 -0.53 16.93
CA ALA A 153 -9.11 -0.90 16.35
C ALA A 153 -9.19 -2.15 15.45
N ALA A 154 -8.45 -2.15 14.34
CA ALA A 154 -8.32 -3.30 13.46
C ALA A 154 -7.70 -4.49 14.22
N GLY A 155 -8.37 -5.65 14.16
CA GLY A 155 -8.00 -6.85 14.92
C GLY A 155 -8.07 -6.69 16.45
N GLY A 156 -8.59 -5.56 16.95
CA GLY A 156 -8.60 -5.20 18.36
C GLY A 156 -7.23 -4.84 18.95
N THR A 157 -6.17 -4.82 18.13
CA THR A 157 -4.78 -4.64 18.57
C THR A 157 -4.05 -3.53 17.82
N ASN A 158 -4.37 -3.29 16.54
CA ASN A 158 -3.81 -2.18 15.79
C ASN A 158 -4.61 -0.90 16.07
N LEU A 159 -4.19 -0.15 17.10
CA LEU A 159 -4.89 1.05 17.56
C LEU A 159 -4.80 2.23 16.59
N TYR A 160 -3.96 2.17 15.55
CA TYR A 160 -3.86 3.24 14.55
C TYR A 160 -4.97 3.14 13.50
N ARG A 161 -5.39 1.92 13.15
CA ARG A 161 -6.34 1.66 12.07
C ARG A 161 -7.73 1.33 12.61
N HIS A 162 -8.76 1.97 12.07
CA HIS A 162 -10.14 1.56 12.33
C HIS A 162 -10.44 0.21 11.65
N LYS A 163 -11.13 -0.71 12.33
CA LYS A 163 -11.47 -2.05 11.84
C LYS A 163 -12.34 -2.08 10.58
N ASP A 164 -13.07 -0.99 10.32
CA ASP A 164 -13.98 -0.83 9.18
C ASP A 164 -13.37 0.03 8.06
N ALA A 165 -12.07 0.31 8.12
CA ALA A 165 -11.36 1.03 7.06
C ALA A 165 -11.07 0.11 5.88
N GLN A 166 -11.22 0.66 4.67
CA GLN A 166 -11.04 -0.05 3.41
C GLN A 166 -9.64 0.16 2.81
N PHE A 167 -9.10 1.37 2.95
CA PHE A 167 -7.75 1.75 2.50
C PHE A 167 -6.88 2.10 3.71
N PHE A 168 -5.59 1.77 3.65
CA PHE A 168 -4.66 1.95 4.76
C PHE A 168 -3.22 2.14 4.27
N LEU A 169 -2.35 2.75 5.09
CA LEU A 169 -0.91 2.53 4.96
C LEU A 169 -0.62 1.07 5.38
N PRO A 170 0.21 0.33 4.64
CA PRO A 170 0.49 -1.06 4.98
C PRO A 170 1.20 -1.13 6.34
N THR A 171 0.86 -2.13 7.14
CA THR A 171 1.73 -2.53 8.24
C THR A 171 3.04 -3.03 7.66
N GLU A 172 4.09 -3.03 8.48
CA GLU A 172 5.38 -3.58 8.08
C GLU A 172 5.30 -5.05 7.64
N ASP A 173 4.51 -5.86 8.34
CA ASP A 173 4.31 -7.27 8.00
C ASP A 173 3.52 -7.43 6.67
N GLU A 174 2.54 -6.56 6.41
CA GLU A 174 1.87 -6.50 5.10
C GLU A 174 2.87 -6.11 4.00
N TRP A 175 3.66 -5.06 4.22
CA TRP A 175 4.60 -4.59 3.21
C TRP A 175 5.70 -5.61 2.89
N VAL A 176 6.29 -6.25 3.92
CA VAL A 176 7.31 -7.29 3.74
C VAL A 176 6.76 -8.51 3.03
N LYS A 177 5.52 -8.93 3.35
CA LYS A 177 4.88 -10.04 2.63
C LYS A 177 4.68 -9.68 1.16
N ALA A 178 4.22 -8.46 0.86
CA ALA A 178 4.04 -8.03 -0.52
C ALA A 178 5.37 -7.97 -1.29
N ALA A 179 6.45 -7.46 -0.68
CA ALA A 179 7.75 -7.31 -1.33
C ALA A 179 8.52 -8.62 -1.47
N TYR A 180 8.64 -9.39 -0.40
CA TYR A 180 9.71 -10.40 -0.30
C TYR A 180 9.22 -11.84 -0.16
N TRP A 181 7.92 -12.07 0.06
CA TRP A 181 7.42 -13.43 0.20
C TRP A 181 7.28 -14.10 -1.16
N ASN A 182 8.00 -15.20 -1.35
CA ASN A 182 8.05 -15.95 -2.62
C ASN A 182 7.08 -17.13 -2.71
N GLY A 183 6.15 -17.25 -1.76
CA GLY A 183 5.28 -18.42 -1.60
C GLY A 183 5.77 -19.43 -0.57
N SER A 184 7.02 -19.33 -0.09
CA SER A 184 7.61 -20.25 0.90
C SER A 184 8.42 -19.55 1.99
N SER A 185 9.12 -18.47 1.69
CA SER A 185 9.97 -17.74 2.65
C SER A 185 10.04 -16.26 2.29
N ILE A 186 10.53 -15.44 3.23
CA ILE A 186 10.97 -14.07 2.93
C ILE A 186 12.33 -14.14 2.23
N GLN A 187 12.44 -13.62 1.02
CA GLN A 187 13.70 -13.46 0.28
C GLN A 187 14.43 -12.20 0.72
N THR A 188 15.73 -12.12 0.44
CA THR A 188 16.52 -10.91 0.73
C THR A 188 16.12 -9.74 -0.16
N TYR A 189 15.87 -9.99 -1.45
CA TYR A 189 15.49 -8.99 -2.45
C TYR A 189 14.16 -9.37 -3.07
N ALA A 190 13.39 -8.37 -3.52
CA ALA A 190 12.07 -8.53 -4.12
C ALA A 190 12.12 -8.89 -5.62
N THR A 191 13.30 -9.08 -6.20
CA THR A 191 13.43 -9.63 -7.56
C THR A 191 12.81 -11.03 -7.63
N LYS A 192 12.31 -11.42 -8.81
CA LYS A 192 11.59 -12.70 -8.97
C LYS A 192 12.44 -13.94 -8.62
N ASP A 193 13.76 -13.85 -8.77
CA ASP A 193 14.71 -14.91 -8.43
C ASP A 193 15.44 -14.69 -7.10
N GLY A 194 15.16 -13.59 -6.40
CA GLY A 194 15.78 -13.21 -5.12
C GLY A 194 17.22 -12.71 -5.22
N SER A 195 17.72 -12.43 -6.43
CA SER A 195 19.04 -11.82 -6.66
C SER A 195 19.05 -10.31 -6.39
N VAL A 196 20.25 -9.73 -6.25
CA VAL A 196 20.39 -8.26 -6.15
C VAL A 196 19.89 -7.66 -7.47
N PRO A 197 18.97 -6.67 -7.45
CA PRO A 197 18.45 -6.04 -8.67
C PRO A 197 19.55 -5.27 -9.41
N GLU A 198 19.46 -5.12 -10.73
CA GLU A 198 20.35 -4.24 -11.49
C GLU A 198 19.99 -2.76 -11.27
N ALA A 199 20.96 -1.97 -10.81
CA ALA A 199 20.77 -0.54 -10.50
C ALA A 199 20.43 0.29 -11.74
N GLY A 200 19.35 1.07 -11.67
CA GLY A 200 18.86 1.91 -12.76
C GLY A 200 18.17 1.13 -13.90
N VAL A 201 18.01 -0.18 -13.76
CA VAL A 201 17.34 -1.05 -14.74
C VAL A 201 16.16 -1.77 -14.10
N ASP A 202 16.42 -2.61 -13.10
CA ASP A 202 15.37 -3.33 -12.38
C ASP A 202 14.72 -2.42 -11.32
N THR A 203 15.54 -1.65 -10.61
CA THR A 203 15.10 -0.63 -9.67
C THR A 203 16.07 0.55 -9.63
N ASN A 204 15.60 1.73 -9.24
CA ASN A 204 16.40 2.94 -9.06
C ASN A 204 17.07 2.96 -7.69
N TYR A 205 18.38 2.74 -7.64
CA TYR A 205 19.18 2.79 -6.41
C TYR A 205 20.66 3.05 -6.75
N ASN A 206 21.50 3.23 -5.71
CA ASN A 206 22.96 3.37 -5.81
C ASN A 206 23.41 4.49 -6.77
N ASP A 207 22.72 5.63 -6.74
CA ASP A 207 22.99 6.81 -7.57
C ASP A 207 23.00 6.48 -9.08
N ALA A 208 22.29 5.43 -9.51
CA ALA A 208 22.22 5.06 -10.92
C ALA A 208 21.48 6.13 -11.75
N ASN A 209 20.56 6.85 -11.13
CA ASN A 209 19.94 8.06 -11.64
C ASN A 209 20.17 9.22 -10.66
N PRO A 210 20.21 10.47 -11.15
CA PRO A 210 20.43 11.64 -10.28
C PRO A 210 19.25 11.96 -9.36
N ASP A 211 18.09 11.33 -9.58
CA ASP A 211 16.84 11.55 -8.85
C ASP A 211 15.95 10.30 -8.95
N THR A 212 14.81 10.32 -8.27
CA THR A 212 13.67 9.41 -8.47
C THR A 212 13.25 9.37 -9.94
N TRP A 213 12.67 8.23 -10.35
CA TRP A 213 12.07 8.08 -11.67
C TRP A 213 10.55 8.03 -11.59
N ASP A 214 9.88 8.02 -12.73
CA ASP A 214 8.44 7.79 -12.79
C ASP A 214 8.11 6.46 -12.11
N ALA A 215 7.13 6.44 -11.21
CA ALA A 215 6.77 5.26 -10.44
C ALA A 215 6.39 4.08 -11.37
N GLY A 216 6.99 2.92 -11.13
CA GLY A 216 6.87 1.72 -11.93
C GLY A 216 7.68 1.72 -13.23
N SER A 217 8.77 2.48 -13.31
CA SER A 217 9.69 2.47 -14.46
C SER A 217 10.62 1.25 -14.48
N GLY A 218 10.85 0.63 -13.31
CA GLY A 218 11.69 -0.55 -13.17
C GLY A 218 11.01 -1.86 -13.59
N ALA A 219 11.66 -2.96 -13.22
CA ALA A 219 11.13 -4.30 -13.41
C ALA A 219 9.97 -4.57 -12.42
N GLU A 220 9.03 -5.41 -12.85
CA GLU A 220 8.03 -5.96 -11.93
C GLU A 220 8.70 -6.90 -10.93
N GLU A 221 8.56 -6.60 -9.65
CA GLU A 221 9.06 -7.35 -8.52
C GLU A 221 8.10 -8.50 -8.13
N LEU A 222 8.41 -9.20 -7.05
CA LEU A 222 7.54 -10.22 -6.51
C LEU A 222 6.13 -9.69 -6.25
N ASN A 223 5.18 -10.61 -6.39
CA ASN A 223 3.76 -10.38 -6.13
C ASN A 223 3.13 -9.25 -6.97
N GLY A 224 3.75 -8.88 -8.10
CA GLY A 224 3.18 -7.93 -9.07
C GLY A 224 3.30 -6.46 -8.64
N THR A 225 4.25 -6.16 -7.75
CA THR A 225 4.57 -4.80 -7.32
C THR A 225 5.75 -4.24 -8.10
N TYR A 226 5.95 -2.93 -8.02
CA TYR A 226 7.09 -2.21 -8.55
C TYR A 226 7.64 -1.31 -7.45
N ASP A 227 8.95 -1.04 -7.50
CA ASP A 227 9.64 -0.09 -6.63
C ASP A 227 9.41 -0.36 -5.12
N MET A 228 9.25 -1.62 -4.70
CA MET A 228 9.33 -1.94 -3.27
C MET A 228 10.78 -1.87 -2.80
N MET A 229 11.73 -2.07 -3.71
CA MET A 229 13.14 -1.75 -3.51
C MET A 229 13.45 -0.46 -4.26
N GLY A 230 14.10 0.51 -3.62
CA GLY A 230 14.63 1.71 -4.27
C GLY A 230 13.57 2.75 -4.62
N ASN A 231 13.97 3.70 -5.46
CA ASN A 231 13.24 4.92 -5.81
C ASN A 231 13.04 5.84 -4.60
N VAL A 232 12.11 5.51 -3.70
CA VAL A 232 11.94 6.17 -2.39
C VAL A 232 11.71 5.12 -1.31
N PHE A 233 12.14 5.42 -0.09
CA PHE A 233 11.63 4.72 1.08
C PHE A 233 10.12 4.92 1.19
N GLU A 234 9.46 3.99 1.87
CA GLU A 234 8.01 4.06 2.08
C GLU A 234 7.64 4.03 3.54
N TRP A 235 6.74 4.92 3.94
CA TRP A 235 6.12 4.91 5.25
C TRP A 235 5.26 3.67 5.50
N MET A 236 5.49 3.02 6.63
CA MET A 236 4.64 1.97 7.16
C MET A 236 3.65 2.54 8.18
N GLU A 237 2.50 1.90 8.37
CA GLU A 237 1.61 2.19 9.49
C GLU A 237 2.25 1.86 10.84
N SER A 238 3.07 0.80 10.86
CA SER A 238 3.64 0.24 12.08
C SER A 238 4.55 1.24 12.81
N PRO A 239 4.45 1.31 14.16
CA PRO A 239 5.45 2.00 14.95
C PRO A 239 6.75 1.20 14.90
N PHE A 240 7.89 1.87 15.16
CA PHE A 240 9.16 1.17 15.25
C PHE A 240 9.17 0.14 16.40
N SER A 241 8.64 0.51 17.56
CA SER A 241 8.40 -0.44 18.64
C SER A 241 6.94 -0.85 18.69
N ASP A 242 6.65 -2.16 18.55
CA ASP A 242 5.29 -2.72 18.64
C ASP A 242 4.63 -2.45 20.01
N GLN A 243 5.42 -2.05 21.02
CA GLN A 243 4.92 -1.70 22.37
C GLN A 243 4.50 -0.23 22.48
N ASN A 244 4.90 0.63 21.54
CA ASN A 244 4.57 2.04 21.55
C ASN A 244 3.45 2.36 20.57
N THR A 245 2.26 2.58 21.10
CA THR A 245 1.08 2.96 20.30
C THR A 245 0.80 4.46 20.36
N ALA A 246 1.72 5.29 20.85
CA ALA A 246 1.51 6.73 20.93
C ALA A 246 1.43 7.36 19.53
N ALA A 247 0.62 8.41 19.36
CA ALA A 247 0.41 9.07 18.07
C ALA A 247 1.72 9.64 17.47
N ASP A 248 2.65 10.04 18.32
CA ASP A 248 3.98 10.60 18.01
C ASP A 248 5.11 9.57 17.97
N SER A 249 4.80 8.27 18.10
CA SER A 249 5.79 7.20 18.01
C SER A 249 6.53 7.24 16.67
N GLU A 250 7.83 6.98 16.70
CA GLU A 250 8.64 6.77 15.49
C GLU A 250 7.98 5.73 14.58
N ARG A 251 7.94 6.04 13.30
CA ARG A 251 7.30 5.22 12.27
C ARG A 251 8.37 4.54 11.45
N VAL A 252 8.08 3.29 11.12
CA VAL A 252 8.95 2.52 10.24
C VAL A 252 8.84 3.06 8.82
N TYR A 253 9.96 3.09 8.13
CA TYR A 253 9.99 3.17 6.68
C TYR A 253 11.01 2.17 6.10
N ARG A 254 10.76 1.68 4.89
CA ARG A 254 11.52 0.57 4.27
C ARG A 254 11.68 0.74 2.76
N GLY A 255 12.55 -0.08 2.16
CA GLY A 255 12.71 -0.21 0.70
C GLY A 255 13.97 0.43 0.13
N GLY A 256 14.53 1.43 0.81
CA GLY A 256 15.64 2.22 0.29
C GLY A 256 15.19 3.21 -0.78
N SER A 257 16.09 4.11 -1.16
CA SER A 257 15.83 5.16 -2.15
C SER A 257 16.85 5.13 -3.30
N TYR A 258 16.65 6.01 -4.29
CA TYR A 258 17.48 6.11 -5.49
C TYR A 258 19.00 6.28 -5.25
N TYR A 259 19.42 6.81 -4.09
CA TYR A 259 20.84 7.01 -3.77
C TYR A 259 21.39 5.97 -2.78
N ASN A 260 20.57 5.08 -2.23
CA ASN A 260 21.04 4.09 -1.26
C ASN A 260 21.68 2.87 -1.93
N GLY A 261 22.63 2.24 -1.23
CA GLY A 261 23.25 0.99 -1.66
C GLY A 261 22.30 -0.21 -1.56
N ALA A 262 22.70 -1.32 -2.19
CA ALA A 262 21.92 -2.56 -2.23
C ALA A 262 21.63 -3.18 -0.84
N ASP A 263 22.39 -2.83 0.20
CA ASP A 263 22.16 -3.30 1.57
C ASP A 263 20.86 -2.74 2.16
N VAL A 264 20.49 -1.52 1.77
CA VAL A 264 19.28 -0.82 2.23
C VAL A 264 18.01 -1.34 1.53
N LEU A 265 18.17 -2.06 0.42
CA LEU A 265 17.05 -2.70 -0.30
C LEU A 265 16.64 -4.04 0.32
N ALA A 266 17.40 -4.56 1.28
CA ALA A 266 17.18 -5.90 1.79
C ALA A 266 15.92 -5.98 2.66
N SER A 267 15.26 -7.14 2.67
CA SER A 267 14.12 -7.43 3.57
C SER A 267 14.44 -7.27 5.07
N SER A 268 15.73 -7.25 5.41
CA SER A 268 16.24 -7.04 6.77
C SER A 268 16.56 -5.57 7.09
N ASP A 269 16.52 -4.66 6.12
CA ASP A 269 16.81 -3.25 6.36
C ASP A 269 15.54 -2.49 6.77
N ARG A 270 15.51 -2.14 8.05
CA ARG A 270 14.45 -1.37 8.69
C ARG A 270 15.04 -0.04 9.10
N ARG A 271 14.25 1.02 8.97
CA ARG A 271 14.58 2.34 9.48
C ARG A 271 13.37 2.94 10.15
N ASP A 272 13.62 3.95 10.95
CA ASP A 272 12.58 4.70 11.63
C ASP A 272 12.96 6.15 11.76
N MET A 273 11.94 6.95 12.03
CA MET A 273 12.09 8.37 12.31
C MET A 273 10.79 8.92 12.89
N SER A 274 10.85 10.15 13.36
CA SER A 274 9.66 10.90 13.80
C SER A 274 8.60 10.97 12.68
N PRO A 275 7.31 10.76 12.99
CA PRO A 275 6.22 10.85 12.02
C PRO A 275 6.04 12.25 11.40
N TYR A 276 6.72 13.26 11.95
CA TYR A 276 6.68 14.64 11.46
C TYR A 276 7.61 14.87 10.28
N GLY A 277 8.59 14.00 10.05
CA GLY A 277 9.64 14.28 9.09
C GLY A 277 9.14 14.24 7.65
N GLU A 278 9.56 15.23 6.86
CA GLU A 278 9.21 15.41 5.45
C GLU A 278 10.49 15.36 4.59
N TYR A 279 10.86 14.16 4.10
CA TYR A 279 12.10 13.94 3.36
C TYR A 279 11.84 13.59 1.90
N GLY A 280 12.65 14.13 0.99
CA GLY A 280 12.43 13.99 -0.46
C GLY A 280 12.52 12.56 -1.00
N ASP A 281 13.14 11.67 -0.23
CA ASP A 281 13.36 10.26 -0.53
C ASP A 281 12.47 9.32 0.28
N ILE A 282 11.45 9.86 0.96
CA ILE A 282 10.46 9.08 1.71
C ILE A 282 9.06 9.43 1.20
N GLY A 283 8.41 8.44 0.61
CA GLY A 283 7.02 8.47 0.16
C GLY A 283 6.19 7.39 0.84
N PHE A 284 5.17 6.90 0.14
CA PHE A 284 4.31 5.83 0.64
C PHE A 284 3.52 5.15 -0.47
N ARG A 285 2.97 3.97 -0.16
CA ARG A 285 1.93 3.31 -0.96
C ARG A 285 0.72 2.94 -0.10
N VAL A 286 -0.34 2.50 -0.75
CA VAL A 286 -1.64 2.22 -0.11
C VAL A 286 -1.96 0.74 -0.20
N GLY A 287 -2.37 0.14 0.91
CA GLY A 287 -3.01 -1.17 0.97
C GLY A 287 -4.54 -1.06 1.01
N THR A 288 -5.23 -2.12 0.64
CA THR A 288 -6.69 -2.22 0.78
C THR A 288 -7.16 -3.64 1.09
N VAL A 289 -8.21 -3.79 1.88
CA VAL A 289 -8.90 -5.07 2.05
C VAL A 289 -9.86 -5.29 0.88
N PRO A 290 -9.92 -6.45 0.21
CA PRO A 290 -10.96 -6.71 -0.77
C PRO A 290 -12.36 -6.57 -0.13
N GLU A 291 -13.29 -5.87 -0.79
CA GLU A 291 -14.68 -5.85 -0.32
C GLU A 291 -15.20 -7.29 -0.18
N PRO A 292 -15.90 -7.64 0.91
CA PRO A 292 -16.56 -8.92 1.01
C PRO A 292 -17.47 -9.11 -0.21
N ALA A 293 -17.33 -10.23 -0.93
CA ALA A 293 -18.13 -10.56 -2.12
C ALA A 293 -19.66 -10.60 -1.88
N THR A 294 -20.10 -10.36 -0.64
CA THR A 294 -21.49 -10.19 -0.22
C THR A 294 -22.24 -9.12 -1.01
N MET A 295 -21.59 -8.05 -1.47
CA MET A 295 -22.25 -7.04 -2.34
C MET A 295 -22.58 -7.59 -3.73
N ALA A 296 -21.72 -8.45 -4.30
CA ALA A 296 -22.02 -9.16 -5.54
C ALA A 296 -23.17 -10.18 -5.36
N LEU A 297 -23.24 -10.83 -4.19
CA LEU A 297 -24.33 -11.76 -3.85
C LEU A 297 -25.68 -11.07 -3.68
N LEU A 298 -25.72 -9.83 -3.16
CA LEU A 298 -26.96 -9.03 -3.06
C LEU A 298 -27.51 -8.65 -4.45
N GLY A 299 -26.63 -8.35 -5.41
CA GLY A 299 -27.01 -8.09 -6.80
C GLY A 299 -27.64 -9.32 -7.49
N ILE A 300 -27.08 -10.51 -7.25
CA ILE A 300 -27.61 -11.78 -7.77
C ILE A 300 -28.91 -12.17 -7.05
N GLY A 301 -28.99 -12.02 -5.73
CA GLY A 301 -30.19 -12.30 -4.93
C GLY A 301 -31.40 -11.44 -5.33
N GLY A 302 -31.18 -10.15 -5.63
CA GLY A 302 -32.23 -9.25 -6.12
C GLY A 302 -32.82 -9.66 -7.47
N LEU A 303 -32.01 -10.22 -8.37
CA LEU A 303 -32.46 -10.75 -9.67
C LEU A 303 -33.34 -12.00 -9.51
N PHE A 304 -33.06 -12.86 -8.53
CA PHE A 304 -33.88 -14.04 -8.25
C PHE A 304 -35.21 -13.70 -7.55
N ILE A 305 -35.24 -12.68 -6.69
CA ILE A 305 -36.48 -12.22 -6.05
C ILE A 305 -37.41 -11.55 -7.07
N ARG A 306 -36.86 -10.80 -8.03
CA ARG A 306 -37.66 -10.14 -9.09
C ARG A 306 -38.28 -11.14 -10.07
N ARG A 307 -37.65 -12.30 -10.30
CA ARG A 307 -38.22 -13.39 -11.13
C ARG A 307 -39.33 -14.18 -10.45
N ARG A 308 -39.47 -14.12 -9.12
CA ARG A 308 -40.54 -14.83 -8.38
C ARG A 308 -41.87 -14.09 -8.28
N ARG A 309 -41.92 -12.79 -8.60
CA ARG A 309 -43.16 -11.99 -8.62
C ARG A 309 -43.82 -11.88 -10.02
N ALA A 310 -43.26 -12.56 -11.02
CA ALA A 310 -43.81 -12.63 -12.37
C ALA A 310 -44.22 -14.07 -12.70
N ARG A 311 -45.19 -14.61 -11.97
CA ARG A 311 -46.03 -15.75 -12.36
C ARG A 311 -47.40 -15.59 -11.75
#